data_AF-A0A3D2JA84-F1
#
_entry.id   AF-A0A3D2JA84-F1
#
_cell.length_a   1.000
_cell.length_b   1.000
_cell.length_c   1.000
_cell.angle_alpha   90.00
_cell.angle_beta   90.00
_cell.angle_gamma   90.00
#
_symmetry.space_group_name_H-M   'P 1'
#
loop_
_entity.id
_entity.type
_entity.pdbx_description
1 polymer ?
#
loop_
_entity_poly.entity_id
_entity_poly.type
_entity_poly.pdbx_seq_one_letter_code
_entity_poly.pdbx_strand_id
1 'polypeptide(L)'
;MEEQVTRAIYLVGTPFPVCPAYPLFRVTTFSRFSLARLISSSENDEVPLYEPVAERMWRSRSAARSLFKLLLCRACRRAPKEVLIETLWPDVEEASAQHRFDS
;
A
#
# COMPACT_ATOMS: atom_id res chain seq x y z
N MET A 1 -13.74 -6.57 -20.03
CA MET A 1 -12.40 -5.94 -20.14
C MET A 1 -12.09 -5.44 -18.74
N GLU A 2 -11.45 -6.25 -17.91
CA GLU A 2 -11.19 -5.90 -16.51
C GLU A 2 -9.97 -4.98 -16.44
N GLU A 3 -10.19 -3.74 -16.02
CA GLU A 3 -9.16 -2.71 -15.93
C GLU A 3 -8.26 -2.99 -14.71
N GLN A 4 -7.03 -3.42 -14.94
CA GLN A 4 -6.06 -3.65 -13.87
C GLN A 4 -5.54 -2.30 -13.35
N VAL A 5 -5.97 -1.92 -12.14
CA VAL A 5 -5.50 -0.69 -11.50
C VAL A 5 -4.21 -0.96 -10.73
N THR A 6 -3.06 -0.61 -11.33
CA THR A 6 -1.75 -0.62 -10.66
C THR A 6 -1.49 0.75 -10.04
N ARG A 7 -1.13 0.78 -8.74
CA ARG A 7 -0.76 2.03 -8.05
C ARG A 7 0.71 2.03 -7.63
N ALA A 8 1.35 3.18 -7.84
CA ALA A 8 2.76 3.46 -7.58
C ALA A 8 2.95 4.09 -6.18
N ILE A 9 3.98 3.67 -5.44
CA ILE A 9 4.33 4.26 -4.14
C ILE A 9 5.76 4.79 -4.17
N TYR A 10 5.89 6.06 -3.79
CA TYR A 10 7.14 6.78 -3.62
C TYR A 10 7.31 7.11 -2.13
N LEU A 11 8.50 6.91 -1.57
CA LEU A 11 8.81 7.35 -0.21
C LEU A 11 9.25 8.82 -0.28
N VAL A 12 8.47 9.71 0.34
CA VAL A 12 8.84 11.12 0.49
C VAL A 12 9.52 11.25 1.85
N GLY A 13 10.85 11.18 1.88
CA GLY A 13 11.59 11.19 3.14
C GLY A 13 13.12 11.18 3.05
N THR A 14 13.71 11.24 1.87
CA THR A 14 15.17 11.38 1.73
C THR A 14 15.56 12.85 1.71
N PRO A 15 16.66 13.26 2.38
CA PRO A 15 17.15 14.65 2.39
C PRO A 15 17.67 15.15 1.02
N PHE A 16 17.55 14.33 -0.04
CA PHE A 16 17.93 14.67 -1.41
C PHE A 16 16.72 14.60 -2.34
N PRO A 17 16.57 15.55 -3.28
CA PRO A 17 15.42 15.67 -4.18
C PRO A 17 15.57 14.75 -5.41
N VAL A 18 15.98 13.51 -5.21
CA VAL A 18 15.89 12.49 -6.25
C VAL A 18 14.58 11.76 -6.05
N CYS A 19 13.50 12.33 -6.59
CA CYS A 19 12.30 11.55 -6.85
C CYS A 19 12.73 10.36 -7.72
N PRO A 20 12.62 9.11 -7.23
CA PRO A 20 13.08 8.00 -8.03
C PRO A 20 12.23 7.94 -9.30
N ALA A 21 12.87 7.75 -10.45
CA ALA A 21 12.20 7.67 -11.76
C ALA A 21 11.08 6.61 -11.77
N TYR A 22 11.21 5.61 -10.88
CA TYR A 22 10.27 4.52 -10.73
C TYR A 22 9.81 4.36 -9.27
N PRO A 23 8.56 3.92 -9.04
CA PRO A 23 8.07 3.68 -7.69
C PRO A 23 8.81 2.52 -7.04
N LEU A 24 9.05 2.64 -5.74
CA LEU A 24 9.73 1.61 -4.95
C LEU A 24 8.87 0.36 -4.77
N PHE A 25 7.55 0.55 -4.72
CA PHE A 25 6.59 -0.53 -4.63
C PHE A 25 5.48 -0.37 -5.67
N ARG A 26 5.11 -1.48 -6.29
CA ARG A 26 3.90 -1.63 -7.11
C ARG A 26 2.88 -2.45 -6.36
N VAL A 27 1.65 -1.95 -6.33
CA VAL A 27 0.52 -2.62 -5.68
C VAL A 27 -0.54 -2.91 -6.73
N THR A 28 -0.97 -4.16 -6.77
CA THR A 28 -2.10 -4.60 -7.59
C THR A 28 -3.25 -4.94 -6.65
N THR A 29 -4.39 -4.28 -6.82
CA THR A 29 -5.57 -4.45 -5.96
C THR A 29 -6.70 -5.22 -6.61
N PHE A 30 -6.81 -5.20 -7.95
CA PHE A 30 -7.77 -6.00 -8.71
C PHE A 30 -7.28 -7.44 -8.86
N SER A 31 -8.17 -8.42 -8.62
CA SER A 31 -7.89 -9.85 -8.38
C SER A 31 -7.26 -10.16 -7.01
N ARG A 32 -6.08 -10.78 -6.97
CA ARG A 32 -5.31 -11.08 -5.76
C ARG A 32 -4.45 -9.87 -5.43
N PHE A 33 -4.58 -9.37 -4.20
CA PHE A 33 -3.67 -8.35 -3.68
C PHE A 33 -2.22 -8.84 -3.79
N SER A 34 -1.41 -8.14 -4.57
CA SER A 34 0.01 -8.43 -4.72
C SER A 34 0.85 -7.17 -4.54
N LEU A 35 2.03 -7.36 -3.95
CA LEU A 35 3.00 -6.30 -3.70
C LEU A 35 4.29 -6.70 -4.41
N ALA A 36 4.88 -5.80 -5.17
CA ALA A 36 6.19 -6.01 -5.78
C ALA A 36 7.13 -4.86 -5.41
N ARG A 37 8.40 -5.18 -5.14
CA ARG A 37 9.45 -4.23 -4.76
C ARG A 37 10.41 -4.03 -5.93
N LEU A 38 10.84 -2.80 -6.15
CA LEU A 38 11.90 -2.47 -7.10
C LEU A 38 13.22 -3.15 -6.69
N ILE A 39 13.89 -3.80 -7.64
CA ILE A 39 15.22 -4.42 -7.46
C ILE A 39 16.29 -3.67 -8.26
N SER A 40 16.00 -3.36 -9.52
CA SER A 40 16.89 -2.60 -10.40
C SER A 40 16.13 -1.44 -11.03
N SER A 41 16.75 -0.28 -11.01
CA SER A 41 16.31 0.92 -11.71
C SER A 41 17.50 1.61 -12.38
N SER A 42 18.41 0.83 -12.97
CA SER A 42 19.57 1.43 -13.62
C SER A 42 19.09 2.33 -14.77
N GLU A 43 19.72 3.50 -14.94
CA GLU A 43 19.33 4.50 -15.95
C GLU A 43 19.41 3.98 -17.41
N ASN A 44 20.06 2.81 -17.62
CA ASN A 44 20.14 2.14 -18.92
C ASN A 44 19.07 1.05 -19.13
N ASP A 45 18.32 0.66 -18.09
CA ASP A 45 17.24 -0.32 -18.24
C ASP A 45 15.99 0.40 -18.79
N GLU A 46 15.58 0.08 -20.02
CA GLU A 46 14.31 0.57 -20.61
C GLU A 46 13.09 0.23 -19.75
N VAL A 47 13.19 -0.80 -18.89
CA VAL A 47 12.10 -1.24 -18.00
C VAL A 47 12.61 -1.55 -16.58
N PRO A 48 12.05 -0.92 -15.53
CA PRO A 48 12.40 -1.22 -14.14
C PRO A 48 12.02 -2.65 -13.74
N LEU A 49 12.91 -3.34 -13.02
CA LEU A 49 12.69 -4.70 -12.55
C LEU A 49 12.08 -4.73 -11.15
N TYR A 50 10.99 -5.48 -11.01
CA TYR A 50 10.26 -5.66 -9.75
C TYR A 50 10.18 -7.13 -9.36
N GLU A 51 10.39 -7.42 -8.08
CA GLU A 51 10.21 -8.75 -7.51
C GLU A 51 8.96 -8.80 -6.63
N PRO A 52 8.13 -9.87 -6.74
CA PRO A 52 7.01 -10.09 -5.85
C PRO A 52 7.44 -10.26 -4.38
N VAL A 53 6.88 -9.45 -3.50
CA VAL A 53 7.03 -9.64 -2.05
C VAL A 53 6.21 -10.86 -1.63
N ALA A 54 6.89 -11.88 -1.12
CA ALA A 54 6.28 -13.14 -0.73
C ALA A 54 5.08 -12.94 0.20
N GLU A 55 3.94 -13.57 -0.12
CA GLU A 55 2.68 -13.36 0.60
C GLU A 55 2.79 -13.62 2.09
N ARG A 56 3.59 -14.61 2.51
CA ARG A 56 3.86 -14.91 3.92
C ARG A 56 4.35 -13.70 4.74
N MET A 57 4.99 -12.72 4.10
CA MET A 57 5.50 -11.50 4.75
C MET A 57 4.39 -10.52 5.15
N TRP A 58 3.27 -10.52 4.43
CA TRP A 58 2.19 -9.54 4.62
C TRP A 58 0.82 -10.18 4.90
N ARG A 59 0.66 -11.48 4.72
CA ARG A 59 -0.62 -12.18 4.89
C ARG A 59 -1.22 -12.03 6.28
N SER A 60 -0.39 -12.08 7.32
CA SER A 60 -0.80 -11.91 8.73
C SER A 60 -1.21 -10.47 9.07
N ARG A 61 -0.85 -9.49 8.24
CA ARG A 61 -1.12 -8.05 8.46
C ARG A 61 -2.45 -7.65 7.83
N SER A 62 -3.53 -8.38 8.12
CA SER A 62 -4.85 -8.19 7.49
C SER A 62 -5.39 -6.76 7.65
N ALA A 63 -5.33 -6.19 8.86
CA ALA A 63 -5.76 -4.81 9.13
C ALA A 63 -4.94 -3.80 8.33
N ALA A 64 -3.60 -3.90 8.36
CA ALA A 64 -2.73 -3.02 7.60
C ALA A 64 -2.98 -3.12 6.08
N ARG A 65 -3.30 -4.31 5.55
CA ARG A 65 -3.66 -4.49 4.14
C ARG A 65 -4.99 -3.81 3.79
N SER A 66 -5.99 -3.92 4.65
CA SER A 66 -7.28 -3.26 4.45
C SER A 66 -7.14 -1.74 4.49
N LEU A 67 -6.40 -1.19 5.46
CA LEU A 67 -6.05 0.23 5.50
C LEU A 67 -5.34 0.67 4.22
N PHE A 68 -4.33 -0.09 3.83
CA PHE A 68 -3.53 0.23 2.66
C PHE A 68 -4.37 0.24 1.38
N LYS A 69 -5.27 -0.74 1.19
CA LYS A 69 -6.24 -0.74 0.09
C LYS A 69 -7.16 0.48 0.13
N LEU A 70 -7.70 0.82 1.30
CA LEU A 70 -8.58 1.98 1.46
C LEU A 70 -7.86 3.29 1.11
N LEU A 71 -6.67 3.49 1.66
CA LEU A 71 -5.84 4.68 1.39
C LEU A 71 -5.40 4.75 -0.07
N LEU A 72 -5.10 3.60 -0.68
CA LEU A 72 -4.80 3.51 -2.10
C LEU A 72 -5.97 3.98 -2.95
N CYS A 73 -7.23 3.69 -2.58
CA CYS A 73 -8.40 4.10 -3.35
C CYS A 73 -8.84 5.57 -3.12
N ARG A 74 -8.31 6.26 -2.09
CA ARG A 74 -8.70 7.65 -1.76
C ARG A 74 -7.85 8.71 -2.46
N ALA A 75 -8.50 9.83 -2.79
CA ALA A 75 -7.80 11.05 -3.21
C ALA A 75 -6.81 11.50 -2.12
N CYS A 76 -5.59 11.86 -2.52
CA CYS A 76 -4.51 12.28 -1.62
C CYS A 76 -4.07 11.25 -0.56
N ARG A 77 -4.56 10.00 -0.59
CA ARG A 77 -4.21 8.92 0.35
C ARG A 77 -4.37 9.32 1.82
N ARG A 78 -5.37 10.13 2.13
CA ARG A 78 -5.70 10.58 3.49
C ARG A 78 -7.12 10.19 3.84
N ALA A 79 -7.32 9.82 5.10
CA ALA A 79 -8.63 9.61 5.70
C ALA A 79 -8.55 9.98 7.18
N PRO A 80 -9.63 10.51 7.77
CA PRO A 80 -9.70 10.75 9.20
C PRO A 80 -9.66 9.41 9.96
N LYS A 81 -9.17 9.43 11.20
CA LYS A 81 -8.88 8.22 11.99
C LYS A 81 -10.13 7.39 12.21
N GLU A 82 -11.25 8.04 12.47
CA GLU A 82 -12.56 7.45 12.72
C GLU A 82 -13.00 6.60 11.52
N VAL A 83 -12.86 7.16 10.31
CA VAL A 83 -13.17 6.45 9.06
C VAL A 83 -12.24 5.26 8.81
N LEU A 84 -10.97 5.35 9.23
CA LEU A 84 -10.05 4.21 9.15
C LEU A 84 -10.49 3.07 10.08
N ILE A 85 -10.94 3.41 11.29
CA ILE A 85 -11.39 2.46 12.31
C ILE A 85 -12.69 1.78 11.87
N GLU A 86 -13.69 2.55 11.45
CA GLU A 86 -14.98 2.03 10.93
C GLU A 86 -14.77 1.08 9.75
N THR A 87 -13.82 1.39 8.86
CA THR A 87 -13.54 0.52 7.70
C THR A 87 -12.86 -0.79 8.12
N LEU A 88 -12.04 -0.77 9.16
CA LEU A 88 -11.28 -1.95 9.60
C LEU A 88 -12.08 -2.89 10.48
N TRP A 89 -12.93 -2.32 11.33
CA TRP A 89 -13.68 -3.06 12.33
C TRP A 89 -15.13 -2.55 12.40
N PRO A 90 -15.94 -2.76 11.35
CA PRO A 90 -17.30 -2.27 11.31
C PRO A 90 -18.21 -2.87 12.40
N ASP A 91 -17.89 -4.06 12.88
CA ASP A 91 -18.70 -4.83 13.85
C ASP A 91 -18.12 -4.84 15.28
N VAL A 92 -17.09 -4.05 15.56
CA VAL A 92 -16.43 -4.03 16.87
C VAL A 92 -16.77 -2.73 17.60
N GLU A 93 -17.04 -2.81 18.90
CA GLU A 93 -17.21 -1.62 19.74
C GLU A 93 -16.03 -0.65 19.56
N GLU A 94 -16.38 0.63 19.42
CA GLU A 94 -15.45 1.71 19.08
C GLU A 94 -14.22 1.76 19.99
N ALA A 95 -14.41 1.54 21.30
CA ALA A 95 -13.32 1.49 22.28
C ALA A 95 -12.32 0.33 22.01
N SER A 96 -12.82 -0.83 21.60
CA SER A 96 -11.99 -2.00 21.26
C SER A 96 -11.30 -1.83 19.91
N ALA A 97 -11.96 -1.18 18.95
CA ALA A 97 -11.39 -0.87 17.65
C ALA A 97 -10.29 0.20 17.74
N GLN A 98 -10.50 1.21 18.57
CA GLN A 98 -9.52 2.24 18.91
C GLN A 98 -8.26 1.65 19.55
N HIS A 99 -8.42 0.79 20.55
CA HIS A 99 -7.29 0.11 21.20
C HIS A 99 -6.48 -0.75 20.21
N ARG A 100 -7.13 -1.41 19.25
CA ARG A 100 -6.44 -2.19 18.20
C ARG A 100 -5.75 -1.33 17.15
N PHE A 101 -6.17 -0.07 16.99
CA PHE A 101 -5.51 0.87 16.08
C PHE A 101 -4.27 1.51 16.72
N ASP A 102 -4.33 1.79 18.03
CA ASP A 102 -3.25 2.47 18.76
C ASP A 102 -2.16 1.53 19.31
N SER A 103 -2.43 0.22 19.36
CA SER A 103 -1.50 -0.82 19.84
C SER A 103 -0.68 -1.48 18.72
#